data_AF-A0A4S8KI00-F1
#
_entry.id   AF-A0A4S8KI00-F1
#
_cell.length_a   1.000
_cell.length_b   1.000
_cell.length_c   1.000
_cell.angle_alpha   90.00
_cell.angle_beta   90.00
_cell.angle_gamma   90.00
#
_symmetry.space_group_name_H-M   'P 1'
#
loop_
_entity.id
_entity.type
_entity.pdbx_description
1 polymer ?
#
loop_
_entity_poly.entity_id
_entity_poly.type
_entity_poly.pdbx_seq_one_letter_code
_entity_poly.pdbx_strand_id
1 'polypeptide(L)'
;MSVTIYIPIIRCPRLKRLALPDNFMLEDDLLIPELVGRWRDLEQLEMETKPSSFLEMIAVIGRNCSRFGRLKVRGLIGKEDAKAIVDCLPDLNHLELSKSYLTKEELVAIINGCRKLERLTVKDCLGLQVDDEVVRSASRIKCFEHEGSKLLDDYGYETDESEQQSGFFYW
;
A
#
# COMPACT_ATOMS: atom_id res chain seq x y z
N MET A 1 9.79 -3.20 -24.99
CA MET A 1 8.46 -3.30 -25.65
C MET A 1 7.52 -2.41 -24.86
N SER A 2 7.12 -1.28 -25.42
CA SER A 2 6.18 -0.37 -24.76
C SER A 2 4.82 -1.02 -24.72
N VAL A 3 4.33 -1.35 -23.52
CA VAL A 3 2.89 -1.56 -23.32
C VAL A 3 2.30 -0.16 -23.26
N THR A 4 2.10 0.45 -24.43
CA THR A 4 1.31 1.66 -24.51
C THR A 4 -0.09 1.27 -24.02
N ILE A 5 -0.50 1.78 -22.86
CA ILE A 5 -1.87 1.65 -22.36
C ILE A 5 -2.77 2.57 -23.21
N TYR A 6 -2.82 2.28 -24.51
CA TYR A 6 -3.56 3.01 -25.53
C TYR A 6 -4.57 2.07 -26.20
N ILE A 7 -5.26 1.23 -25.43
CA ILE A 7 -6.36 0.40 -25.93
C ILE A 7 -7.49 0.47 -24.89
N PRO A 8 -8.74 0.75 -25.29
CA PRO A 8 -9.57 1.81 -24.72
C PRO A 8 -10.13 1.43 -23.35
N ILE A 9 -9.43 1.86 -22.29
CA ILE A 9 -9.90 1.92 -20.90
C ILE A 9 -11.32 2.53 -20.77
N ILE A 10 -11.69 3.38 -21.73
CA ILE A 10 -12.99 4.05 -21.87
C ILE A 10 -14.16 3.07 -22.13
N ARG A 11 -13.91 1.83 -22.58
CA ARG A 11 -14.97 0.86 -22.93
C ARG A 11 -15.46 -0.01 -21.78
N CYS A 12 -14.86 0.08 -20.59
CA CYS A 12 -15.19 -0.77 -19.45
C CYS A 12 -15.68 0.03 -18.23
N PRO A 13 -16.87 0.67 -18.27
CA PRO A 13 -17.33 1.54 -17.19
C PRO A 13 -17.57 0.81 -15.85
N ARG A 14 -17.73 -0.52 -15.88
CA ARG A 14 -17.94 -1.38 -14.70
C ARG A 14 -16.67 -2.13 -14.25
N LEU A 15 -15.49 -1.60 -14.57
CA LEU A 15 -14.24 -2.21 -14.15
C LEU A 15 -14.17 -2.25 -12.62
N LYS A 16 -13.95 -3.44 -12.06
CA LYS A 16 -13.88 -3.65 -10.59
C LYS A 16 -12.46 -3.77 -10.07
N ARG A 17 -11.53 -4.22 -10.90
CA ARG A 17 -10.14 -4.45 -10.51
C ARG A 17 -9.24 -3.88 -11.59
N LEU A 18 -8.27 -3.09 -11.18
CA LEU A 18 -7.25 -2.54 -12.04
C LEU A 18 -5.88 -2.91 -11.47
N ALA A 19 -5.02 -3.45 -12.32
CA ALA A 19 -3.60 -3.59 -12.03
C ALA A 19 -2.86 -2.71 -13.03
N LEU A 20 -2.01 -1.84 -12.51
CA LEU A 20 -1.21 -0.90 -13.27
C LEU A 20 0.18 -1.51 -13.51
N PRO A 21 0.68 -1.54 -14.75
CA PRO A 21 2.00 -2.10 -15.04
C PRO A 21 3.13 -1.26 -14.43
N ASP A 22 4.27 -1.89 -14.23
CA ASP A 22 5.51 -1.23 -13.84
C ASP A 22 5.98 -0.28 -14.96
N ASN A 23 6.60 0.84 -14.57
CA ASN A 23 7.26 1.81 -15.46
C ASN A 23 6.33 2.58 -16.42
N PHE A 24 5.47 3.43 -15.85
CA PHE A 24 4.81 4.49 -16.61
C PHE A 24 5.81 5.52 -17.13
N MET A 25 5.56 6.04 -18.34
CA MET A 25 6.13 7.32 -18.73
C MET A 25 5.47 8.42 -17.89
N LEU A 26 6.21 9.48 -17.54
CA LEU A 26 5.68 10.58 -16.72
C LEU A 26 4.37 11.19 -17.28
N GLU A 27 4.21 11.18 -18.60
CA GLU A 27 3.00 11.66 -19.28
C GLU A 27 1.79 10.76 -19.02
N ASP A 28 1.99 9.44 -18.93
CA ASP A 28 0.92 8.49 -18.61
C ASP A 28 0.50 8.63 -17.14
N ASP A 29 1.47 8.82 -16.23
CA ASP A 29 1.27 9.02 -14.79
C ASP A 29 0.27 10.13 -14.49
N LEU A 30 0.29 11.22 -15.26
CA LEU A 30 -0.60 12.37 -15.09
C LEU A 30 -2.02 12.12 -15.59
N LEU A 31 -2.23 11.16 -16.50
CA LEU A 31 -3.55 10.82 -17.04
C LEU A 31 -4.27 9.76 -16.20
N ILE A 32 -3.53 8.94 -15.42
CA ILE A 32 -4.13 7.86 -14.63
C ILE A 32 -5.22 8.35 -13.67
N PRO A 33 -5.06 9.45 -12.90
CA PRO A 33 -6.11 9.89 -11.97
C PRO A 33 -7.44 10.18 -12.67
N GLU A 34 -7.41 10.84 -13.84
CA GLU A 34 -8.61 11.12 -14.64
C GLU A 34 -9.29 9.82 -15.08
N LEU A 35 -8.51 8.85 -15.58
CA LEU A 35 -9.03 7.56 -16.02
C LEU A 35 -9.64 6.76 -14.86
N VAL A 36 -8.96 6.71 -13.72
CA VAL A 36 -9.41 6.01 -12.52
C VAL A 36 -10.73 6.59 -12.02
N GLY A 37 -10.89 7.91 -12.09
CA GLY A 37 -12.11 8.59 -11.70
C GLY A 37 -13.36 8.20 -12.49
N ARG A 38 -13.22 7.53 -13.63
CA ARG A 38 -14.36 7.10 -14.48
C ARG A 38 -14.94 5.75 -14.06
N TRP A 39 -14.22 4.94 -13.30
CA TRP A 39 -14.65 3.59 -12.90
C TRP A 39 -15.32 3.58 -11.52
N ARG A 40 -16.60 3.96 -11.48
CA ARG A 40 -17.36 4.06 -10.22
C ARG A 40 -17.54 2.74 -9.46
N ASP A 41 -17.42 1.62 -10.18
CA ASP A 41 -17.51 0.26 -9.64
C ASP A 41 -16.13 -0.30 -9.23
N LEU A 42 -15.06 0.49 -9.25
CA LEU A 42 -13.73 0.02 -8.89
C LEU A 42 -13.70 -0.38 -7.41
N GLU A 43 -13.32 -1.63 -7.17
CA GLU A 43 -13.23 -2.26 -5.86
C GLU A 43 -11.75 -2.43 -5.43
N GLN A 44 -10.83 -2.55 -6.40
CA GLN A 44 -9.41 -2.88 -6.18
C GLN A 44 -8.47 -2.17 -7.16
N LEU A 45 -7.35 -1.68 -6.63
CA LEU A 45 -6.22 -1.15 -7.39
C LEU A 45 -4.92 -1.81 -6.94
N GLU A 46 -4.10 -2.23 -7.90
CA GLU A 46 -2.74 -2.71 -7.67
C GLU A 46 -1.73 -1.89 -8.47
N MET A 47 -0.65 -1.50 -7.80
CA MET A 47 0.47 -0.75 -8.35
C MET A 47 1.78 -1.35 -7.87
N GLU A 48 2.60 -1.84 -8.78
CA GLU A 48 3.92 -2.39 -8.45
C GLU A 48 4.96 -1.30 -8.15
N THR A 49 4.69 -0.06 -8.57
CA THR A 49 5.47 1.14 -8.22
C THR A 49 4.50 2.29 -7.95
N LYS A 50 4.68 2.98 -6.83
CA LYS A 50 3.91 4.17 -6.45
C LYS A 50 4.19 5.31 -7.46
N PRO A 51 3.19 5.80 -8.22
CA PRO A 51 3.39 6.87 -9.19
C PRO A 51 3.54 8.23 -8.50
N SER A 52 4.06 9.22 -9.23
CA SER A 52 4.15 10.60 -8.75
C SER A 52 2.77 11.22 -8.48
N SER A 53 1.74 10.77 -9.20
CA SER A 53 0.34 11.19 -9.10
C SER A 53 -0.46 10.43 -8.02
N PHE A 54 0.18 9.65 -7.15
CA PHE A 54 -0.49 8.80 -6.15
C PHE A 54 -1.51 9.56 -5.30
N LEU A 55 -1.17 10.72 -4.76
CA LEU A 55 -2.07 11.51 -3.91
C LEU A 55 -3.35 11.92 -4.65
N GLU A 56 -3.22 12.37 -5.90
CA GLU A 56 -4.36 12.74 -6.74
C GLU A 56 -5.23 11.50 -7.04
N MET A 57 -4.60 10.38 -7.36
CA MET A 57 -5.28 9.12 -7.64
C MET A 57 -6.11 8.67 -6.44
N ILE A 58 -5.52 8.66 -5.23
CA ILE A 58 -6.20 8.29 -3.99
C ILE A 58 -7.39 9.22 -3.70
N ALA A 59 -7.22 10.54 -3.92
CA ALA A 59 -8.30 11.51 -3.75
C ALA A 59 -9.46 11.28 -4.74
N VAL A 60 -9.15 10.98 -6.00
CA VAL A 60 -10.16 10.70 -7.03
C VAL A 60 -10.90 9.39 -6.75
N ILE A 61 -10.18 8.32 -6.34
CA ILE A 61 -10.78 7.04 -5.95
C ILE A 61 -11.73 7.24 -4.78
N GLY A 62 -11.27 7.92 -3.71
CA GLY A 62 -12.08 8.17 -2.52
C GLY A 62 -13.37 8.94 -2.82
N ARG A 63 -13.32 9.85 -3.80
CA ARG A 63 -14.50 10.61 -4.23
C ARG A 63 -15.46 9.81 -5.12
N ASN A 64 -14.94 8.99 -6.03
CA ASN A 64 -15.74 8.44 -7.14
C ASN A 64 -16.07 6.95 -7.00
N CYS A 65 -15.32 6.20 -6.20
CA CYS A 65 -15.37 4.74 -6.12
C CYS A 65 -15.91 4.28 -4.76
N SER A 66 -17.23 4.41 -4.54
CA SER A 66 -17.87 4.09 -3.25
C SER A 66 -17.72 2.64 -2.77
N ARG A 67 -17.32 1.71 -3.65
CA ARG A 67 -17.12 0.29 -3.35
C ARG A 67 -15.64 -0.10 -3.25
N PHE A 68 -14.74 0.88 -3.35
CA PHE A 68 -13.32 0.67 -3.26
C PHE A 68 -12.93 0.18 -1.86
N GLY A 69 -12.11 -0.86 -1.80
CA GLY A 69 -11.70 -1.42 -0.52
C GLY A 69 -10.36 -2.14 -0.52
N ARG A 70 -9.71 -2.30 -1.67
CA ARG A 70 -8.48 -3.08 -1.79
C ARG A 70 -7.41 -2.26 -2.50
N LEU A 71 -6.31 -1.98 -1.80
CA LEU A 71 -5.17 -1.26 -2.36
C LEU A 71 -3.91 -2.09 -2.17
N LYS A 72 -3.16 -2.30 -3.26
CA LYS A 72 -1.77 -2.77 -3.23
C LYS A 72 -0.91 -1.69 -3.87
N VAL A 73 0.11 -1.23 -3.15
CA VAL A 73 1.06 -0.26 -3.66
C VAL A 73 2.43 -0.51 -3.06
N ARG A 74 3.46 -0.43 -3.89
CA ARG A 74 4.85 -0.53 -3.45
C ARG A 74 5.60 0.78 -3.72
N GLY A 75 6.34 1.27 -2.73
CA GLY A 75 7.18 2.46 -2.91
C GLY A 75 7.53 3.15 -1.59
N LEU A 76 7.87 4.43 -1.65
CA LEU A 76 8.01 5.28 -0.46
C LEU A 76 6.62 5.71 0.00
N ILE A 77 6.20 5.26 1.18
CA ILE A 77 4.94 5.68 1.83
C ILE A 77 5.32 6.67 2.94
N GLY A 78 5.29 7.96 2.60
CA GLY A 78 5.53 9.02 3.56
C GLY A 78 4.27 9.45 4.31
N LYS A 79 4.44 10.37 5.24
CA LYS A 79 3.36 10.97 6.05
C LYS A 79 2.17 11.45 5.22
N GLU A 80 2.42 12.11 4.10
CA GLU A 80 1.40 12.64 3.18
C GLU A 80 0.63 11.53 2.48
N ASP A 81 1.32 10.45 2.08
CA ASP A 81 0.69 9.27 1.47
C ASP A 81 -0.22 8.55 2.49
N ALA A 82 0.29 8.30 3.70
CA ALA A 82 -0.46 7.70 4.80
C ALA A 82 -1.70 8.54 5.15
N LYS A 83 -1.54 9.86 5.24
CA LYS A 83 -2.65 10.78 5.47
C LYS A 83 -3.68 10.72 4.35
N ALA A 84 -3.27 10.72 3.09
CA ALA A 84 -4.18 10.64 1.96
C ALA A 84 -4.97 9.33 1.96
N ILE A 85 -4.32 8.20 2.25
CA ILE A 85 -4.99 6.89 2.39
C ILE A 85 -6.07 6.97 3.47
N VAL A 86 -5.75 7.50 4.66
CA VAL A 86 -6.71 7.61 5.77
C VAL A 86 -7.87 8.55 5.45
N ASP A 87 -7.59 9.72 4.90
CA ASP A 87 -8.59 10.75 4.66
C ASP A 87 -9.53 10.38 3.51
N CYS A 88 -9.00 9.76 2.44
CA CYS A 88 -9.74 9.49 1.22
C CYS A 88 -10.28 8.07 1.13
N LEU A 89 -9.61 7.10 1.79
CA LEU A 89 -10.00 5.68 1.75
C LEU A 89 -10.19 5.09 3.18
N PRO A 90 -11.00 5.74 4.05
CA PRO A 90 -11.20 5.28 5.44
C PRO A 90 -11.84 3.89 5.54
N ASP A 91 -12.50 3.45 4.47
CA ASP A 91 -13.25 2.20 4.38
C ASP A 91 -12.47 1.03 3.75
N LEU A 92 -11.15 1.17 3.57
CA LEU A 92 -10.28 0.08 3.11
C LEU A 92 -10.48 -1.18 3.96
N ASN A 93 -10.61 -2.31 3.28
CA ASN A 93 -10.70 -3.64 3.88
C ASN A 93 -9.40 -4.44 3.71
N HIS A 94 -8.65 -4.23 2.62
CA HIS A 94 -7.36 -4.87 2.39
C HIS A 94 -6.33 -3.83 1.94
N LEU A 95 -5.18 -3.83 2.61
CA LEU A 95 -4.04 -3.00 2.24
C LEU A 95 -2.77 -3.86 2.18
N GLU A 96 -2.04 -3.76 1.07
CA GLU A 96 -0.75 -4.40 0.90
C GLU A 96 0.32 -3.37 0.51
N LEU A 97 1.34 -3.25 1.37
CA LEU A 97 2.48 -2.35 1.21
C LEU A 97 3.81 -3.11 1.19
N SER A 98 3.81 -4.43 0.97
CA SER A 98 5.02 -5.26 0.99
C SER A 98 6.13 -4.67 0.09
N LYS A 99 7.39 -4.76 0.54
CA LYS A 99 8.57 -4.24 -0.16
C LYS A 99 8.58 -2.72 -0.36
N SER A 100 7.90 -1.99 0.52
CA SER A 100 7.88 -0.52 0.57
C SER A 100 8.85 0.03 1.61
N TYR A 101 9.10 1.33 1.52
CA TYR A 101 9.69 2.09 2.63
C TYR A 101 8.57 2.82 3.37
N LEU A 102 8.48 2.64 4.69
CA LEU A 102 7.53 3.33 5.57
C LEU A 102 8.01 3.24 7.02
N THR A 103 7.65 4.20 7.87
CA THR A 103 7.95 4.09 9.30
C THR A 103 6.80 3.51 10.10
N LYS A 104 7.08 3.24 11.38
CA LYS A 104 6.08 2.86 12.37
C LYS A 104 4.96 3.90 12.46
N GLU A 105 5.29 5.19 12.44
CA GLU A 105 4.33 6.29 12.56
C GLU A 105 3.32 6.28 11.40
N GLU A 106 3.77 6.12 10.15
CA GLU A 106 2.87 6.01 9.01
C GLU A 106 1.97 4.77 9.09
N LEU A 107 2.54 3.63 9.47
CA LEU A 107 1.78 2.38 9.60
C LEU A 107 0.68 2.51 10.67
N VAL A 108 1.02 3.03 11.85
CA VAL A 108 0.06 3.24 12.95
C VAL A 108 -1.02 4.26 12.57
N ALA A 109 -0.65 5.32 11.84
CA ALA A 109 -1.63 6.29 11.32
C ALA A 109 -2.66 5.62 10.41
N ILE A 110 -2.20 4.79 9.46
CA ILE A 110 -3.07 4.02 8.56
C ILE A 110 -3.95 3.04 9.33
N ILE A 111 -3.36 2.26 10.25
CA ILE A 111 -4.10 1.31 11.08
C ILE A 111 -5.25 2.03 11.79
N ASN A 112 -4.97 3.13 12.48
CA ASN A 112 -5.95 3.87 13.28
C ASN A 112 -7.00 4.61 12.44
N GLY A 113 -6.64 5.06 11.25
CA GLY A 113 -7.53 5.75 10.33
C GLY A 113 -8.48 4.82 9.56
N CYS A 114 -7.97 3.73 9.01
CA CYS A 114 -8.73 2.78 8.19
C CYS A 114 -9.40 1.70 9.07
N ARG A 115 -10.50 2.07 9.73
CA ARG A 115 -11.15 1.23 10.77
C ARG A 115 -11.77 -0.07 10.26
N LYS A 116 -12.00 -0.20 8.95
CA LYS A 116 -12.57 -1.40 8.31
C LYS A 116 -11.52 -2.40 7.81
N LEU A 117 -10.23 -2.16 8.06
CA LEU A 117 -9.16 -3.06 7.63
C LEU A 117 -9.33 -4.46 8.24
N GLU A 118 -9.46 -5.45 7.36
CA GLU A 118 -9.51 -6.86 7.71
C GLU A 118 -8.19 -7.57 7.41
N ARG A 119 -7.46 -7.12 6.38
CA ARG A 119 -6.13 -7.60 6.01
C ARG A 119 -5.16 -6.46 5.82
N LEU A 120 -4.00 -6.58 6.43
CA LEU A 120 -2.86 -5.68 6.28
C LEU A 120 -1.59 -6.51 6.05
N THR A 121 -0.90 -6.26 4.95
CA THR A 121 0.35 -6.94 4.62
C THR A 121 1.46 -5.91 4.42
N VAL A 122 2.51 -6.02 5.24
CA VAL A 122 3.70 -5.15 5.25
C VAL A 122 4.96 -6.02 5.35
N LYS A 123 5.12 -6.95 4.41
CA LYS A 123 6.28 -7.85 4.39
C LYS A 123 7.49 -7.20 3.74
N ASP A 124 8.68 -7.55 4.21
CA ASP A 124 9.95 -7.11 3.60
C ASP A 124 10.05 -5.57 3.42
N CYS A 125 9.46 -4.80 4.35
CA CYS A 125 9.51 -3.34 4.28
C CYS A 125 10.79 -2.78 4.93
N LEU A 126 11.24 -1.63 4.44
CA LEU A 126 12.38 -0.89 4.99
C LEU A 126 11.91 0.28 5.85
N GLY A 127 12.64 0.56 6.93
CA GLY A 127 12.30 1.63 7.88
C GLY A 127 11.20 1.26 8.87
N LEU A 128 10.76 -0.01 8.87
CA LEU A 128 9.65 -0.49 9.69
C LEU A 128 10.11 -1.56 10.67
N GLN A 129 9.91 -1.30 11.97
CA GLN A 129 9.91 -2.33 13.00
C GLN A 129 8.48 -2.51 13.52
N VAL A 130 8.00 -3.75 13.53
CA VAL A 130 6.70 -4.09 14.11
C VAL A 130 6.91 -4.59 15.53
N ASP A 131 6.69 -3.69 16.49
CA ASP A 131 6.77 -3.98 17.92
C ASP A 131 5.39 -4.25 18.54
N ASP A 132 5.37 -4.52 19.86
CA ASP A 132 4.14 -4.80 20.61
C ASP A 132 3.09 -3.68 20.52
N GLU A 133 3.50 -2.43 20.32
CA GLU A 133 2.59 -1.30 20.16
C GLU A 133 1.85 -1.36 18.82
N VAL A 134 2.57 -1.67 17.73
CA VAL A 134 1.99 -1.87 16.41
C VAL A 134 1.04 -3.06 16.43
N VAL A 135 1.46 -4.19 17.01
CA VAL A 135 0.62 -5.40 17.13
C VAL A 135 -0.66 -5.10 17.91
N ARG A 136 -0.56 -4.38 19.04
CA ARG A 136 -1.73 -3.96 19.83
C ARG A 136 -2.67 -3.06 19.03
N SER A 137 -2.10 -2.12 18.26
CA SER A 137 -2.86 -1.22 17.39
C SER A 137 -3.59 -1.99 16.28
N ALA A 138 -2.98 -3.05 15.76
CA ALA A 138 -3.51 -3.93 14.72
C ALA A 138 -4.45 -5.03 15.24
N SER A 139 -4.70 -5.14 16.55
CA SER A 139 -5.46 -6.23 17.18
C SER A 139 -6.88 -6.49 16.61
N ARG A 140 -7.50 -5.51 15.95
CA ARG A 140 -8.79 -5.66 15.27
C ARG A 140 -8.69 -6.31 13.87
N ILE A 141 -7.51 -6.31 13.28
CA ILE A 141 -7.25 -6.75 11.90
C ILE A 141 -7.17 -8.28 11.93
N LYS A 142 -7.98 -8.95 11.10
CA LYS A 142 -8.09 -10.42 11.09
C LYS A 142 -6.80 -11.09 10.60
N CYS A 143 -6.12 -10.48 9.64
CA CYS A 143 -4.86 -10.96 9.09
C CYS A 143 -3.86 -9.81 9.02
N PHE A 144 -2.85 -9.84 9.89
CA PHE A 144 -1.75 -8.90 9.88
C PHE A 144 -0.45 -9.65 9.62
N GLU A 145 0.14 -9.43 8.45
CA GLU A 145 1.35 -10.11 8.00
C GLU A 145 2.47 -9.08 7.85
N HIS A 146 3.60 -9.28 8.53
CA HIS A 146 4.63 -8.25 8.69
C HIS A 146 6.05 -8.80 8.77
N GLU A 147 6.24 -10.05 8.38
CA GLU A 147 7.53 -10.73 8.41
C GLU A 147 8.54 -10.08 7.45
N GLY A 148 9.84 -10.14 7.80
CA GLY A 148 10.92 -9.68 6.93
C GLY A 148 11.15 -8.16 6.91
N SER A 149 10.29 -7.36 7.55
CA SER A 149 10.49 -5.91 7.66
C SER A 149 11.63 -5.56 8.63
N LYS A 150 12.42 -4.54 8.27
CA LYS A 150 13.64 -4.14 9.01
C LYS A 150 13.75 -2.63 9.15
N LEU A 151 14.43 -2.19 10.22
CA LEU A 151 14.91 -0.82 10.34
C LEU A 151 16.12 -0.59 9.44
N LEU A 152 16.33 0.68 9.12
CA LEU A 152 17.60 1.13 8.57
C LEU A 152 18.42 1.78 9.68
N ASP A 153 19.73 1.57 9.65
CA ASP A 153 20.67 2.29 10.50
C ASP A 153 20.87 3.74 10.03
N ASP A 154 21.67 4.51 10.79
CA ASP A 154 21.99 5.91 10.49
C ASP A 154 22.69 6.11 9.13
N TYR A 155 23.16 5.03 8.48
CA TYR A 155 23.82 5.03 7.19
C TYR A 155 22.91 4.51 6.06
N GLY A 156 21.68 4.12 6.36
CA GLY A 156 20.70 3.61 5.41
C GLY A 156 20.89 2.13 5.05
N TYR A 157 21.68 1.37 5.80
CA TYR A 157 21.80 -0.08 5.65
C TYR A 157 20.79 -0.81 6.52
N GLU A 158 20.36 -1.99 6.09
CA GLU A 158 19.48 -2.86 6.88
C GLU A 158 20.17 -3.23 8.20
N THR A 159 19.46 -3.07 9.32
CA THR A 159 19.96 -3.59 10.60
C THR A 159 19.88 -5.11 10.60
N ASP A 160 21.03 -5.78 10.67
CA ASP A 160 21.11 -7.23 10.85
C ASP A 160 20.58 -7.61 12.25
N GLU A 161 19.28 -7.88 12.38
CA GLU A 161 18.79 -8.67 13.50
C GLU A 161 19.29 -10.11 13.29
N SER A 162 20.40 -10.45 13.93
CA SER A 162 20.93 -11.81 13.97
C SER A 162 19.83 -12.78 14.39
N GLU A 163 19.55 -13.77 13.54
CA GLU A 163 18.73 -14.93 13.88
C GLU A 163 19.20 -15.45 15.24
N GLN A 164 18.41 -15.25 16.30
CA GLN A 164 18.58 -16.03 17.51
C GLN A 164 18.16 -17.44 17.14
N GLN A 165 19.14 -18.17 16.64
CA GLN A 165 19.14 -19.60 16.45
C GLN A 165 18.67 -20.20 17.76
N SER A 166 17.39 -20.57 17.82
CA SER A 166 16.84 -21.35 18.92
C SER A 166 17.71 -22.59 19.01
N GLY A 167 18.55 -22.62 20.04
CA GLY A 167 19.51 -23.67 20.25
C GLY A 167 18.80 -25.01 20.28
N PHE A 168 19.30 -25.93 19.44
CA PHE A 168 19.10 -27.35 19.64
C PHE A 168 19.55 -27.70 21.06
N PHE A 169 18.59 -27.90 21.96
CA PHE A 169 18.84 -28.67 23.17
C PHE A 169 18.52 -30.14 22.87
N TYR A 170 19.57 -30.90 22.56
CA TYR A 170 19.54 -32.34 22.78
C TYR A 170 20.00 -32.60 24.22
N TRP A 171 19.08 -33.08 25.06
CA TRP A 171 19.34 -33.99 26.17
C TRP A 171 18.27 -35.07 26.13
#